data_AF-A0A523RQ98-F1
#
_entry.id   AF-A0A523RQ98-F1
#
_cell.length_a   1.000
_cell.length_b   1.000
_cell.length_c   1.000
_cell.angle_alpha   90.00
_cell.angle_beta   90.00
_cell.angle_gamma   90.00
#
_symmetry.space_group_name_H-M   'P 1'
#
loop_
_entity.id
_entity.type
_entity.pdbx_description
1 polymer ?
#
loop_
_entity_poly.entity_id
_entity_poly.type
_entity_poly.pdbx_seq_one_letter_code
_entity_poly.pdbx_strand_id
1 'polypeptide(L)'
;MKRFDSDGSNKTIIDEALVELEEFRQRFPFDTDPASIDKLTPEDLYNPGTDSQHFFWWLEHPLAPLGKMGIKYDTGLKNAAANIDLFKKFLHGLMDPELKLSEKIDQPTEQIKHLGSDKLVIKKILSCYDDSLIPIFKTDDLYHFFDRIVGSQELPRSSDQLSKGRKYEILMNALLEKKDSDPLARNWNNYYFMRFLYATFPKAQRPTPSQPVSYNKLREYGLISEPRCEQEVVVLFAKMHEELGYPVISKVQTDYPDVYVQGPKGKPIRIELEYKASGFRAHSREASECDLVICWEDDEGDRWPTHWPPLIALREYFVDE
;
A
#
# COMPACT_ATOMS: atom_id res chain seq x y z
N MET A 1 -2.13 21.53 16.76
CA MET A 1 -3.28 21.82 15.87
C MET A 1 -3.17 23.13 15.09
N LYS A 2 -3.03 24.32 15.70
CA LYS A 2 -3.05 25.64 14.98
C LYS A 2 -2.01 25.86 13.86
N ARG A 3 -1.01 24.98 13.69
CA ARG A 3 0.03 25.07 12.65
C ARG A 3 -0.05 23.98 11.58
N PHE A 4 -0.93 22.99 11.72
CA PHE A 4 -0.96 21.84 10.79
C PHE A 4 -1.27 22.26 9.35
N ASP A 5 -2.18 23.21 9.18
CA ASP A 5 -2.69 23.59 7.86
C ASP A 5 -2.90 25.10 7.76
N SER A 6 -1.86 25.87 8.10
CA SER A 6 -1.95 27.33 8.15
C SER A 6 -2.18 27.99 6.80
N ASP A 7 -1.85 27.32 5.70
CA ASP A 7 -2.06 27.78 4.32
C ASP A 7 -3.28 27.11 3.66
N GLY A 8 -3.98 26.20 4.35
CA GLY A 8 -5.13 25.46 3.84
C GLY A 8 -4.80 24.41 2.78
N SER A 9 -3.51 24.15 2.49
CA SER A 9 -3.10 23.24 1.42
C SER A 9 -3.57 21.79 1.64
N ASN A 10 -3.56 21.30 2.89
CA ASN A 10 -4.08 19.98 3.21
C ASN A 10 -5.57 19.91 2.98
N LYS A 11 -6.30 20.96 3.36
CA LYS A 11 -7.74 21.01 3.17
C LYS A 11 -8.12 20.97 1.68
N THR A 12 -7.46 21.79 0.85
CA THR A 12 -7.70 21.79 -0.61
C THR A 12 -7.46 20.42 -1.22
N ILE A 13 -6.34 19.77 -0.88
CA ILE A 13 -6.00 18.43 -1.39
C ILE A 13 -7.07 17.40 -1.02
N ILE A 14 -7.60 17.46 0.20
CA ILE A 14 -8.67 16.55 0.64
C ILE A 14 -9.98 16.87 -0.07
N ASP A 15 -10.37 18.15 -0.16
CA ASP A 15 -11.61 18.57 -0.81
C ASP A 15 -11.62 18.18 -2.30
N GLU A 16 -10.50 18.31 -3.02
CA GLU A 16 -10.34 17.84 -4.41
C GLU A 16 -10.45 16.32 -4.51
N ALA A 17 -9.75 15.57 -3.64
CA ALA A 17 -9.78 14.11 -3.68
C ALA A 17 -11.13 13.52 -3.25
N LEU A 18 -11.96 14.26 -2.51
CA LEU A 18 -13.35 13.88 -2.21
C LEU A 18 -14.26 13.96 -3.44
N VAL A 19 -13.96 14.83 -4.41
CA VAL A 19 -14.66 14.84 -5.71
C VAL A 19 -14.31 13.57 -6.50
N GLU A 20 -13.03 13.20 -6.53
CA GLU A 20 -12.56 11.95 -7.15
C GLU A 20 -13.19 10.71 -6.49
N LEU A 21 -13.38 10.74 -5.16
CA LEU A 21 -14.04 9.65 -4.44
C LEU A 21 -15.51 9.48 -4.86
N GLU A 22 -16.22 10.57 -5.09
CA GLU A 22 -17.60 10.52 -5.56
C GLU A 22 -17.68 9.96 -6.99
N GLU A 23 -16.77 10.36 -7.88
CA GLU A 23 -16.66 9.77 -9.22
C GLU A 23 -16.34 8.27 -9.15
N PHE A 24 -15.43 7.88 -8.27
CA PHE A 24 -15.11 6.47 -8.02
C PHE A 24 -16.34 5.67 -7.56
N ARG A 25 -17.13 6.20 -6.62
CA ARG A 25 -18.37 5.56 -6.13
C ARG A 25 -19.42 5.45 -7.21
N GLN A 26 -19.55 6.45 -8.10
CA GLN A 26 -20.47 6.38 -9.24
C GLN A 26 -20.05 5.30 -10.25
N ARG A 27 -18.75 5.14 -10.45
CA ARG A 27 -18.20 4.13 -11.36
C ARG A 27 -18.25 2.72 -10.80
N PHE A 28 -18.05 2.59 -9.49
CA PHE A 28 -18.06 1.33 -8.76
C PHE A 28 -19.08 1.42 -7.61
N PRO A 29 -20.40 1.40 -7.91
CA PRO A 29 -21.45 1.67 -6.93
C PRO A 29 -21.75 0.42 -6.09
N PHE A 30 -20.75 -0.13 -5.41
CA PHE A 30 -20.85 -1.43 -4.75
C PHE A 30 -21.75 -1.42 -3.50
N ASP A 31 -21.88 -0.26 -2.86
CA ASP A 31 -22.74 -0.04 -1.69
C ASP A 31 -24.20 0.23 -2.09
N THR A 32 -24.41 0.93 -3.20
CA THR A 32 -25.73 1.39 -3.67
C THR A 32 -26.35 0.47 -4.74
N ASP A 33 -25.53 -0.23 -5.52
CA ASP A 33 -25.88 -1.31 -6.45
C ASP A 33 -24.94 -2.52 -6.24
N PRO A 34 -25.14 -3.35 -5.20
CA PRO A 34 -24.29 -4.52 -4.96
C PRO A 34 -24.25 -5.52 -6.13
N ALA A 35 -25.29 -5.56 -6.98
CA ALA A 35 -25.30 -6.41 -8.18
C ALA A 35 -24.30 -5.94 -9.26
N SER A 36 -23.77 -4.72 -9.15
CA SER A 36 -22.68 -4.24 -10.00
C SER A 36 -21.36 -4.99 -9.75
N ILE A 37 -21.13 -5.51 -8.53
CA ILE A 37 -19.96 -6.34 -8.19
C ILE A 37 -19.90 -7.57 -9.11
N ASP A 38 -21.04 -8.20 -9.37
CA ASP A 38 -21.12 -9.43 -10.17
C ASP A 38 -20.76 -9.19 -11.64
N LYS A 39 -20.87 -7.94 -12.12
CA LYS A 39 -20.57 -7.54 -13.50
C LYS A 39 -19.08 -7.26 -13.72
N LEU A 40 -18.26 -7.16 -12.67
CA LEU A 40 -16.83 -6.89 -12.81
C LEU A 40 -16.13 -7.94 -13.67
N THR A 41 -15.26 -7.49 -14.56
CA THR A 41 -14.31 -8.32 -15.30
C THR A 41 -12.91 -8.22 -14.69
N PRO A 42 -11.99 -9.17 -14.95
CA PRO A 42 -10.60 -9.07 -14.49
C PRO A 42 -9.94 -7.75 -14.91
N GLU A 43 -10.24 -7.27 -16.11
CA GLU A 43 -9.73 -6.02 -16.66
C GLU A 43 -10.31 -4.77 -15.96
N ASP A 44 -11.57 -4.82 -15.52
CA ASP A 44 -12.15 -3.75 -14.70
C ASP A 44 -11.45 -3.64 -13.34
N LEU A 45 -10.91 -4.76 -12.83
CA LEU A 45 -10.22 -4.81 -11.54
C LEU A 45 -8.74 -4.39 -11.67
N TYR A 46 -8.02 -5.00 -12.61
CA TYR A 46 -6.59 -4.79 -12.84
C TYR A 46 -6.19 -4.92 -14.31
N ASN A 47 -5.79 -3.81 -14.95
CA ASN A 47 -5.37 -3.80 -16.35
C ASN A 47 -4.23 -2.78 -16.59
N PRO A 48 -3.06 -3.00 -15.99
CA PRO A 48 -1.95 -2.05 -16.02
C PRO A 48 -1.38 -1.89 -17.44
N GLY A 49 -0.75 -0.74 -17.71
CA GLY A 49 -0.13 -0.46 -19.00
C GLY A 49 -1.13 -0.14 -20.12
N THR A 50 -2.36 0.21 -19.74
CA THR A 50 -3.40 0.78 -20.60
C THR A 50 -3.85 2.11 -20.01
N ASP A 51 -4.55 2.94 -20.80
CA ASP A 51 -5.21 4.15 -20.27
C ASP A 51 -6.50 3.80 -19.50
N SER A 52 -6.70 2.52 -19.13
CA SER A 52 -7.89 2.09 -18.41
C SER A 52 -7.83 2.54 -16.95
N GLN A 53 -8.85 3.25 -16.53
CA GLN A 53 -9.07 3.66 -15.14
C GLN A 53 -9.75 2.51 -14.37
N HIS A 54 -9.05 1.38 -14.26
CA HIS A 54 -9.54 0.19 -13.56
C HIS A 54 -9.59 0.42 -12.03
N PHE A 55 -10.30 -0.45 -11.31
CA PHE A 55 -10.62 -0.29 -9.89
C PHE A 55 -9.39 -0.05 -9.00
N PHE A 56 -8.35 -0.88 -9.11
CA PHE A 56 -7.15 -0.69 -8.31
C PHE A 56 -6.35 0.57 -8.69
N TRP A 57 -6.40 1.00 -9.96
CA TRP A 57 -5.78 2.27 -10.38
C TRP A 57 -6.41 3.45 -9.64
N TRP A 58 -7.74 3.45 -9.48
CA TRP A 58 -8.43 4.48 -8.68
C TRP A 58 -7.94 4.51 -7.23
N LEU A 59 -7.84 3.34 -6.59
CA LEU A 59 -7.39 3.24 -5.20
C LEU A 59 -5.95 3.76 -4.99
N GLU A 60 -5.08 3.60 -5.98
CA GLU A 60 -3.65 3.92 -5.90
C GLU A 60 -3.30 5.34 -6.39
N HIS A 61 -4.08 5.91 -7.30
CA HIS A 61 -3.75 7.17 -7.97
C HIS A 61 -4.70 8.31 -7.59
N PRO A 62 -5.92 8.47 -8.17
CA PRO A 62 -6.85 9.53 -7.78
C PRO A 62 -7.12 9.58 -6.28
N LEU A 63 -7.25 8.43 -5.63
CA LEU A 63 -7.61 8.34 -4.21
C LEU A 63 -6.41 8.24 -3.27
N ALA A 64 -5.18 8.38 -3.79
CA ALA A 64 -3.97 8.40 -2.99
C ALA A 64 -3.97 9.49 -1.89
N PRO A 65 -4.48 10.71 -2.13
CA PRO A 65 -4.52 11.75 -1.10
C PRO A 65 -5.42 11.39 0.09
N LEU A 66 -6.41 10.51 -0.12
CA LEU A 66 -7.31 9.99 0.90
C LEU A 66 -6.72 8.81 1.69
N GLY A 67 -5.41 8.58 1.59
CA GLY A 67 -4.67 7.53 2.26
C GLY A 67 -4.07 6.57 1.25
N LYS A 68 -2.74 6.40 1.28
CA LYS A 68 -2.01 5.45 0.44
C LYS A 68 -1.95 4.09 1.11
N MET A 69 -2.14 3.03 0.32
CA MET A 69 -1.95 1.67 0.80
C MET A 69 -0.46 1.36 1.06
N GLY A 70 0.45 2.00 0.31
CA GLY A 70 1.88 1.73 0.39
C GLY A 70 2.24 0.31 -0.06
N ILE A 71 1.47 -0.24 -1.00
CA ILE A 71 1.72 -1.54 -1.61
C ILE A 71 2.93 -1.38 -2.53
N LYS A 72 3.95 -2.19 -2.29
CA LYS A 72 5.19 -2.16 -3.10
C LYS A 72 5.11 -3.03 -4.36
N TYR A 73 4.17 -3.98 -4.37
CA TYR A 73 4.03 -4.99 -5.42
C TYR A 73 2.59 -5.17 -5.86
N ASP A 74 2.38 -5.15 -7.16
CA ASP A 74 1.07 -5.39 -7.76
C ASP A 74 0.67 -6.88 -7.77
N THR A 75 1.53 -7.79 -7.32
CA THR A 75 1.28 -9.25 -7.33
C THR A 75 -0.03 -9.61 -6.63
N GLY A 76 -0.35 -8.97 -5.50
CA GLY A 76 -1.63 -9.17 -4.82
C GLY A 76 -2.82 -8.72 -5.66
N LEU A 77 -2.68 -7.60 -6.39
CA LEU A 77 -3.71 -7.03 -7.26
C LEU A 77 -3.92 -7.88 -8.52
N LYS A 78 -2.82 -8.35 -9.13
CA LYS A 78 -2.82 -9.34 -10.22
C LYS A 78 -3.53 -10.62 -9.80
N ASN A 79 -3.21 -11.14 -8.61
CA ASN A 79 -3.83 -12.35 -8.10
C ASN A 79 -5.32 -12.15 -7.80
N ALA A 80 -5.73 -10.96 -7.35
CA ALA A 80 -7.15 -10.65 -7.18
C ALA A 80 -7.90 -10.67 -8.51
N ALA A 81 -7.34 -10.09 -9.58
CA ALA A 81 -7.93 -10.14 -10.91
C ALA A 81 -7.97 -11.56 -11.50
N ALA A 82 -6.90 -12.34 -11.30
CA ALA A 82 -6.86 -13.74 -11.73
C ALA A 82 -7.87 -14.64 -10.96
N ASN A 83 -8.26 -14.23 -9.75
CA ASN A 83 -9.22 -14.94 -8.90
C ASN A 83 -10.49 -14.11 -8.68
N ILE A 84 -11.04 -13.55 -9.77
CA ILE A 84 -12.11 -12.54 -9.69
C ILE A 84 -13.36 -13.00 -8.95
N ASP A 85 -13.80 -14.25 -9.10
CA ASP A 85 -15.02 -14.73 -8.43
C ASP A 85 -14.85 -14.73 -6.89
N LEU A 86 -13.65 -15.08 -6.45
CA LEU A 86 -13.29 -15.02 -5.04
C LEU A 86 -13.20 -13.55 -4.57
N PHE A 87 -12.64 -12.66 -5.39
CA PHE A 87 -12.60 -11.23 -5.09
C PHE A 87 -13.99 -10.58 -5.01
N LYS A 88 -14.90 -10.92 -5.93
CA LYS A 88 -16.32 -10.50 -5.89
C LYS A 88 -17.00 -10.93 -4.60
N LYS A 89 -16.77 -12.18 -4.17
CA LYS A 89 -17.28 -12.67 -2.87
C LYS A 89 -16.78 -11.82 -1.70
N PHE A 90 -15.51 -11.39 -1.73
CA PHE A 90 -15.00 -10.48 -0.70
C PHE A 90 -15.65 -9.10 -0.74
N LEU A 91 -15.78 -8.51 -1.94
CA LEU A 91 -16.47 -7.22 -2.09
C LEU A 91 -17.89 -7.26 -1.53
N HIS A 92 -18.65 -8.32 -1.83
CA HIS A 92 -19.99 -8.53 -1.24
C HIS A 92 -19.94 -8.52 0.29
N GLY A 93 -19.00 -9.24 0.91
CA GLY A 93 -18.83 -9.22 2.36
C GLY A 93 -18.39 -7.85 2.91
N LEU A 94 -17.61 -7.07 2.17
CA LEU A 94 -17.24 -5.71 2.60
C LEU A 94 -18.44 -4.76 2.58
N MET A 95 -19.32 -4.91 1.60
CA MET A 95 -20.52 -4.07 1.42
C MET A 95 -21.72 -4.55 2.26
N ASP A 96 -21.65 -5.74 2.87
CA ASP A 96 -22.73 -6.28 3.70
C ASP A 96 -22.97 -5.39 4.93
N PRO A 97 -24.16 -4.78 5.10
CA PRO A 97 -24.46 -3.92 6.24
C PRO A 97 -24.63 -4.69 7.57
N GLU A 98 -24.84 -6.01 7.52
CA GLU A 98 -25.06 -6.84 8.71
C GLU A 98 -23.73 -7.27 9.37
N LEU A 99 -22.61 -7.19 8.64
CA LEU A 99 -21.29 -7.53 9.16
C LEU A 99 -20.66 -6.37 9.91
N LYS A 100 -20.05 -6.67 11.06
CA LYS A 100 -19.24 -5.70 11.81
C LYS A 100 -17.94 -5.40 11.07
N LEU A 101 -17.31 -4.26 11.39
CA LEU A 101 -16.03 -3.87 10.81
C LEU A 101 -14.95 -4.94 11.00
N SER A 102 -14.89 -5.56 12.18
CA SER A 102 -13.98 -6.68 12.44
C SER A 102 -14.23 -7.88 11.53
N GLU A 103 -15.49 -8.27 11.34
CA GLU A 103 -15.90 -9.38 10.47
C GLU A 103 -15.59 -9.10 8.99
N LYS A 104 -15.80 -7.86 8.55
CA LYS A 104 -15.45 -7.40 7.20
C LYS A 104 -13.95 -7.51 6.92
N ILE A 105 -13.10 -7.16 7.89
CA ILE A 105 -11.64 -7.21 7.75
C ILE A 105 -11.10 -8.65 7.86
N ASP A 106 -11.69 -9.46 8.74
CA ASP A 106 -11.26 -10.84 9.01
C ASP A 106 -11.78 -11.85 7.96
N GLN A 107 -12.38 -11.37 6.86
CA GLN A 107 -12.73 -12.22 5.73
C GLN A 107 -11.51 -13.02 5.22
N PRO A 108 -11.73 -14.28 4.76
CA PRO A 108 -10.67 -15.22 4.47
C PRO A 108 -9.97 -14.95 3.12
N THR A 109 -9.14 -13.91 3.06
CA THR A 109 -8.43 -13.49 1.84
C THR A 109 -7.12 -14.24 1.57
N GLU A 110 -6.75 -15.20 2.41
CA GLU A 110 -5.52 -16.01 2.28
C GLU A 110 -5.51 -16.84 0.98
N GLN A 111 -6.70 -17.09 0.43
CA GLN A 111 -6.89 -17.76 -0.85
C GLN A 111 -6.44 -16.89 -2.04
N ILE A 112 -6.35 -15.57 -1.90
CA ILE A 112 -5.72 -14.67 -2.88
C ILE A 112 -4.33 -14.33 -2.36
N LYS A 113 -3.34 -15.06 -2.86
CA LYS A 113 -1.93 -14.92 -2.45
C LYS A 113 -1.48 -13.46 -2.55
N HIS A 114 -0.79 -12.96 -1.53
CA HIS A 114 -0.29 -11.59 -1.43
C HIS A 114 -1.34 -10.47 -1.35
N LEU A 115 -2.64 -10.79 -1.20
CA LEU A 115 -3.69 -9.76 -1.01
C LEU A 115 -3.76 -9.23 0.44
N GLY A 116 -2.93 -9.76 1.35
CA GLY A 116 -2.47 -8.98 2.51
C GLY A 116 -2.32 -9.76 3.81
N SER A 117 -1.10 -9.78 4.32
CA SER A 117 -0.82 -10.10 5.73
C SER A 117 -1.51 -9.09 6.65
N ASP A 118 -1.37 -7.78 6.43
CA ASP A 118 -2.02 -6.72 7.24
C ASP A 118 -3.35 -6.19 6.66
N LYS A 119 -3.90 -6.89 5.64
CA LYS A 119 -5.22 -6.59 5.04
C LYS A 119 -5.36 -5.13 4.54
N LEU A 120 -4.28 -4.53 4.04
CA LEU A 120 -4.22 -3.11 3.64
C LEU A 120 -5.21 -2.76 2.53
N VAL A 121 -5.29 -3.59 1.49
CA VAL A 121 -6.23 -3.42 0.36
C VAL A 121 -7.66 -3.39 0.86
N ILE A 122 -8.01 -4.32 1.76
CA ILE A 122 -9.36 -4.42 2.34
C ILE A 122 -9.72 -3.15 3.10
N LYS A 123 -8.83 -2.70 3.98
CA LYS A 123 -9.05 -1.49 4.77
C LYS A 123 -9.17 -0.24 3.90
N LYS A 124 -8.40 -0.16 2.80
CA LYS A 124 -8.53 0.92 1.81
C LYS A 124 -9.88 0.89 1.11
N ILE A 125 -10.30 -0.27 0.60
CA ILE A 125 -11.62 -0.42 -0.05
C ILE A 125 -12.71 0.00 0.91
N LEU A 126 -12.72 -0.51 2.15
CA LEU A 126 -13.70 -0.12 3.17
C LEU A 126 -13.71 1.39 3.40
N SER A 127 -12.55 2.02 3.56
CA SER A 127 -12.50 3.48 3.75
C SER A 127 -13.03 4.28 2.56
N CYS A 128 -13.06 3.71 1.36
CA CYS A 128 -13.66 4.36 0.19
C CYS A 128 -15.19 4.28 0.18
N TYR A 129 -15.82 3.41 0.96
CA TYR A 129 -17.29 3.27 1.02
C TYR A 129 -17.87 3.59 2.42
N ASP A 130 -17.03 3.70 3.44
CA ASP A 130 -17.45 4.02 4.81
C ASP A 130 -16.70 5.27 5.33
N ASP A 131 -17.34 6.43 5.17
CA ASP A 131 -16.80 7.73 5.58
C ASP A 131 -16.67 7.87 7.11
N SER A 132 -17.25 6.94 7.89
CA SER A 132 -17.09 6.91 9.35
C SER A 132 -15.71 6.43 9.79
N LEU A 133 -14.93 5.82 8.90
CA LEU A 133 -13.60 5.31 9.19
C LEU A 133 -12.51 6.39 9.02
N ILE A 134 -11.49 6.34 9.86
CA ILE A 134 -10.24 7.08 9.65
C ILE A 134 -9.35 6.25 8.70
N PRO A 135 -8.91 6.76 7.53
CA PRO A 135 -8.14 6.00 6.53
C PRO A 135 -6.68 5.65 6.94
N ILE A 136 -6.52 4.90 8.02
CA ILE A 136 -5.24 4.40 8.52
C ILE A 136 -5.23 2.88 8.33
N PHE A 137 -4.45 2.40 7.35
CA PHE A 137 -4.55 0.99 6.95
C PHE A 137 -3.55 0.10 7.69
N LYS A 138 -2.33 0.58 7.92
CA LYS A 138 -1.32 -0.20 8.65
C LYS A 138 -1.70 -0.29 10.12
N THR A 139 -1.80 -1.51 10.63
CA THR A 139 -2.15 -1.75 12.04
C THR A 139 -1.12 -1.10 12.97
N ASP A 140 0.15 -1.12 12.60
CA ASP A 140 1.22 -0.46 13.35
C ASP A 140 1.05 1.07 13.40
N ASP A 141 0.54 1.69 12.34
CA ASP A 141 0.27 3.14 12.34
C ASP A 141 -0.88 3.46 13.29
N LEU A 142 -1.91 2.62 13.26
CA LEU A 142 -3.05 2.73 14.15
C LEU A 142 -2.65 2.60 15.63
N TYR A 143 -1.79 1.62 15.98
CA TYR A 143 -1.23 1.49 17.32
C TYR A 143 -0.41 2.72 17.74
N HIS A 144 0.42 3.25 16.83
CA HIS A 144 1.22 4.43 17.11
C HIS A 144 0.34 5.65 17.40
N PHE A 145 -0.68 5.92 16.57
CA PHE A 145 -1.59 7.03 16.83
C PHE A 145 -2.43 6.80 18.08
N PHE A 146 -2.88 5.57 18.32
CA PHE A 146 -3.58 5.20 19.54
C PHE A 146 -2.74 5.52 20.78
N ASP A 147 -1.47 5.10 20.83
CA ASP A 147 -0.59 5.39 21.97
C ASP A 147 -0.38 6.90 22.18
N ARG A 148 -0.31 7.68 21.09
CA ARG A 148 -0.10 9.14 21.15
C ARG A 148 -1.33 9.93 21.58
N ILE A 149 -2.53 9.46 21.26
CA ILE A 149 -3.77 10.24 21.43
C ILE A 149 -4.64 9.68 22.54
N VAL A 150 -4.73 8.36 22.62
CA VAL A 150 -5.55 7.62 23.59
C VAL A 150 -4.71 7.25 24.80
N GLY A 151 -3.57 6.59 24.56
CA GLY A 151 -2.66 6.07 25.57
C GLY A 151 -2.72 4.54 25.70
N SER A 152 -1.55 3.88 25.65
CA SER A 152 -1.41 2.41 25.65
C SER A 152 -2.06 1.67 26.84
N GLN A 153 -2.33 2.34 27.96
CA GLN A 153 -2.99 1.73 29.11
C GLN A 153 -4.48 1.41 28.87
N GLU A 154 -5.09 1.98 27.84
CA GLU A 154 -6.49 1.71 27.47
C GLU A 154 -6.66 0.46 26.58
N LEU A 155 -5.57 -0.21 26.17
CA LEU A 155 -5.65 -1.46 25.42
C LEU A 155 -6.10 -2.64 26.29
N PRO A 156 -7.01 -3.50 25.81
CA PRO A 156 -7.40 -4.72 26.52
C PRO A 156 -6.18 -5.62 26.77
N ARG A 157 -6.01 -6.12 28.01
CA ARG A 157 -4.89 -7.00 28.40
C ARG A 157 -4.77 -8.29 27.57
N SER A 158 -5.83 -8.70 26.88
CA SER A 158 -5.88 -9.87 26.00
C SER A 158 -5.66 -9.53 24.52
N SER A 159 -5.12 -8.35 24.20
CA SER A 159 -4.98 -7.86 22.83
C SER A 159 -4.26 -8.84 21.91
N ASP A 160 -3.27 -9.57 22.40
CA ASP A 160 -2.46 -10.48 21.57
C ASP A 160 -3.26 -11.63 20.98
N GLN A 161 -4.34 -12.05 21.64
CA GLN A 161 -5.21 -13.15 21.21
C GLN A 161 -6.34 -12.71 20.26
N LEU A 162 -6.46 -11.42 19.98
CA LEU A 162 -7.50 -10.89 19.09
C LEU A 162 -7.11 -11.05 17.62
N SER A 163 -8.12 -11.28 16.77
CA SER A 163 -7.97 -11.24 15.31
C SER A 163 -7.53 -9.86 14.82
N LYS A 164 -7.05 -9.79 13.58
CA LYS A 164 -6.56 -8.52 12.99
C LYS A 164 -7.70 -7.50 12.86
N GLY A 165 -8.86 -7.94 12.39
CA GLY A 165 -10.07 -7.13 12.30
C GLY A 165 -10.54 -6.63 13.66
N ARG A 166 -10.54 -7.47 14.69
CA ARG A 166 -10.95 -7.05 16.03
C ARG A 166 -9.97 -6.05 16.66
N LYS A 167 -8.67 -6.22 16.48
CA LYS A 167 -7.66 -5.23 16.89
C LYS A 167 -7.89 -3.89 16.19
N TYR A 168 -8.07 -3.92 14.88
CA TYR A 168 -8.33 -2.73 14.08
C TYR A 168 -9.57 -1.98 14.55
N GLU A 169 -10.69 -2.68 14.72
CA GLU A 169 -11.97 -2.09 15.13
C GLU A 169 -11.88 -1.40 16.52
N ILE A 170 -11.23 -2.04 17.50
CA ILE A 170 -11.06 -1.44 18.84
C ILE A 170 -10.23 -0.17 18.77
N LEU A 171 -9.08 -0.21 18.09
CA LEU A 171 -8.18 0.92 17.96
C LEU A 171 -8.83 2.07 17.18
N MET A 172 -9.56 1.76 16.11
CA MET A 172 -10.28 2.72 15.28
C MET A 172 -11.35 3.45 16.10
N ASN A 173 -12.19 2.71 16.82
CA ASN A 173 -13.26 3.28 17.64
C ASN A 173 -12.71 4.21 18.72
N ALA A 174 -11.63 3.81 19.40
CA ALA A 174 -11.01 4.66 20.41
C ALA A 174 -10.44 5.97 19.83
N LEU A 175 -9.84 5.91 18.64
CA LEU A 175 -9.35 7.11 17.95
C LEU A 175 -10.49 8.03 17.53
N LEU A 176 -11.59 7.47 17.00
CA LEU A 176 -12.80 8.21 16.66
C LEU A 176 -13.42 8.87 17.90
N GLU A 177 -13.56 8.15 19.01
CA GLU A 177 -14.06 8.70 20.26
C GLU A 177 -13.21 9.89 20.76
N LYS A 178 -11.87 9.78 20.70
CA LYS A 178 -11.00 10.91 21.05
C LYS A 178 -11.16 12.08 20.08
N LYS A 179 -11.20 11.83 18.76
CA LYS A 179 -11.44 12.87 17.75
C LYS A 179 -12.75 13.61 18.02
N ASP A 180 -13.83 12.89 18.28
CA ASP A 180 -15.17 13.45 18.43
C ASP A 180 -15.34 14.18 19.78
N SER A 181 -14.55 13.82 20.79
CA SER A 181 -14.46 14.56 22.05
C SER A 181 -13.67 15.87 21.95
N ASP A 182 -12.82 16.04 20.93
CA ASP A 182 -11.95 17.21 20.78
C ASP A 182 -12.71 18.39 20.15
N PRO A 183 -12.73 19.59 20.78
CA PRO A 183 -13.49 20.74 20.28
C PRO A 183 -13.08 21.23 18.89
N LEU A 184 -11.84 20.98 18.46
CA LEU A 184 -11.32 21.39 17.17
C LEU A 184 -11.55 20.30 16.12
N ALA A 185 -11.26 19.04 16.42
CA ALA A 185 -11.30 17.94 15.45
C ALA A 185 -12.67 17.28 15.27
N ARG A 186 -13.62 17.45 16.20
CA ARG A 186 -14.94 16.80 16.12
C ARG A 186 -15.69 17.04 14.81
N ASN A 187 -15.52 18.22 14.21
CA ASN A 187 -16.19 18.60 12.96
C ASN A 187 -15.33 18.37 11.71
N TRP A 188 -14.13 17.82 11.85
CA TRP A 188 -13.28 17.49 10.70
C TRP A 188 -13.76 16.19 10.08
N ASN A 189 -13.70 16.13 8.74
CA ASN A 189 -13.85 14.85 8.06
C ASN A 189 -12.66 13.93 8.41
N ASN A 190 -12.88 12.62 8.34
CA ASN A 190 -11.91 11.64 8.80
C ASN A 190 -10.63 11.57 7.94
N TYR A 191 -10.70 11.94 6.65
CA TYR A 191 -9.54 12.04 5.76
C TYR A 191 -8.61 13.18 6.18
N TYR A 192 -9.17 14.34 6.52
CA TYR A 192 -8.43 15.49 7.02
C TYR A 192 -7.82 15.20 8.39
N PHE A 193 -8.57 14.51 9.27
CA PHE A 193 -8.06 14.07 10.55
C PHE A 193 -6.89 13.08 10.38
N MET A 194 -7.01 12.09 9.49
CA MET A 194 -5.91 11.18 9.15
C MET A 194 -4.65 11.95 8.74
N ARG A 195 -4.77 12.94 7.86
CA ARG A 195 -3.61 13.73 7.41
C ARG A 195 -2.98 14.53 8.55
N PHE A 196 -3.81 15.07 9.45
CA PHE A 196 -3.35 15.71 10.69
C PHE A 196 -2.54 14.75 11.57
N LEU A 197 -2.98 13.49 11.71
CA LEU A 197 -2.28 12.49 12.51
C LEU A 197 -0.89 12.20 11.97
N TYR A 198 -0.77 11.89 10.68
CA TYR A 198 0.53 11.61 10.06
C TYR A 198 1.48 12.80 10.11
N ALA A 199 0.99 14.03 9.93
CA ALA A 199 1.83 15.22 9.97
C ALA A 199 2.25 15.63 11.40
N THR A 200 1.38 15.43 12.39
CA THR A 200 1.61 15.89 13.77
C THR A 200 2.36 14.86 14.60
N PHE A 201 2.09 13.58 14.34
CA PHE A 201 2.70 12.46 15.03
C PHE A 201 3.44 11.58 14.03
N PRO A 202 4.44 12.11 13.29
CA PRO A 202 5.20 11.27 12.39
C PRO A 202 5.85 10.16 13.21
N LYS A 203 5.82 8.93 12.70
CA LYS A 203 6.67 7.88 13.25
C LYS A 203 8.11 8.35 13.10
N ALA A 204 8.86 8.37 14.20
CA ALA A 204 10.31 8.43 14.06
C ALA A 204 10.69 7.28 13.14
N GLN A 205 11.43 7.56 12.07
CA GLN A 205 12.15 6.52 11.35
C GLN A 205 13.14 5.94 12.36
N ARG A 206 12.67 5.02 13.21
CA ARG A 206 13.53 4.04 13.81
C ARG A 206 14.14 3.35 12.59
N PRO A 207 15.46 3.14 12.49
CA PRO A 207 15.91 1.99 11.72
C PRO A 207 15.06 0.85 12.27
N THR A 208 14.10 0.38 11.47
CA THR A 208 13.36 -0.83 11.79
C THR A 208 14.44 -1.81 12.20
N PRO A 209 14.40 -2.45 13.39
CA PRO A 209 15.28 -3.58 13.62
C PRO A 209 15.00 -4.47 12.41
N SER A 210 15.96 -4.51 11.49
CA SER A 210 15.71 -4.98 10.16
C SER A 210 15.29 -6.42 10.38
N GLN A 211 14.02 -6.75 10.07
CA GLN A 211 13.50 -8.09 10.37
C GLN A 211 14.52 -9.08 9.83
N PRO A 212 14.95 -10.07 10.63
CA PRO A 212 16.08 -10.89 10.28
C PRO A 212 15.79 -11.55 8.92
N VAL A 213 16.74 -11.42 8.00
CA VAL A 213 16.63 -12.04 6.69
C VAL A 213 16.67 -13.55 6.86
N SER A 214 15.72 -14.23 6.24
CA SER A 214 15.67 -15.66 6.08
C SER A 214 16.81 -16.10 5.16
N TYR A 215 17.97 -16.39 5.74
CA TYR A 215 19.14 -16.85 4.98
C TYR A 215 18.88 -18.16 4.23
N ASN A 216 17.90 -18.96 4.65
CA ASN A 216 17.49 -20.15 3.90
C ASN A 216 16.84 -19.76 2.56
N LYS A 217 15.87 -18.82 2.58
CA LYS A 217 15.30 -18.26 1.34
C LYS A 217 16.39 -17.63 0.48
N LEU A 218 17.26 -16.80 1.07
CA LEU A 218 18.32 -16.13 0.33
C LEU A 218 19.27 -17.12 -0.40
N ARG A 219 19.54 -18.28 0.22
CA ARG A 219 20.34 -19.36 -0.37
C ARG A 219 19.67 -20.02 -1.58
N GLU A 220 18.35 -20.07 -1.64
CA GLU A 220 17.61 -20.55 -2.82
C GLU A 220 17.88 -19.65 -4.04
N TYR A 221 18.13 -18.36 -3.79
CA TYR A 221 18.56 -17.39 -4.80
C TYR A 221 20.09 -17.23 -4.87
N GLY A 222 20.85 -18.17 -4.30
CA GLY A 222 22.30 -18.28 -4.51
C GLY A 222 23.18 -17.33 -3.71
N LEU A 223 22.63 -16.60 -2.73
CA LEU A 223 23.42 -15.77 -1.80
C LEU A 223 23.43 -16.37 -0.39
N ILE A 224 24.60 -16.39 0.24
CA ILE A 224 24.78 -16.89 1.62
C ILE A 224 24.62 -15.81 2.69
N SER A 225 24.62 -14.55 2.28
CA SER A 225 24.43 -13.36 3.12
C SER A 225 23.74 -12.27 2.33
N GLU A 226 23.15 -11.28 3.02
CA GLU A 226 22.55 -10.10 2.38
C GLU A 226 23.51 -9.46 1.37
N PRO A 227 23.00 -8.94 0.24
CA PRO A 227 23.76 -8.11 -0.69
C PRO A 227 24.54 -6.99 0.01
N ARG A 228 25.67 -6.62 -0.58
CA ARG A 228 26.57 -5.56 -0.10
C ARG A 228 26.90 -4.54 -1.18
N CYS A 229 26.57 -4.86 -2.42
CA CYS A 229 26.73 -3.99 -3.57
C CYS A 229 25.63 -4.25 -4.60
N GLU A 230 25.50 -3.34 -5.54
CA GLU A 230 24.54 -3.38 -6.65
C GLU A 230 24.67 -4.65 -7.50
N GLN A 231 25.90 -5.13 -7.73
CA GLN A 231 26.14 -6.35 -8.53
C GLN A 231 25.56 -7.60 -7.87
N GLU A 232 25.46 -7.64 -6.54
CA GLU A 232 24.77 -8.73 -5.83
C GLU A 232 23.24 -8.56 -5.90
N VAL A 233 22.73 -7.32 -6.03
CA VAL A 233 21.31 -7.04 -6.33
C VAL A 233 20.95 -7.49 -7.75
N VAL A 234 21.84 -7.28 -8.72
CA VAL A 234 21.70 -7.82 -10.09
C VAL A 234 21.53 -9.34 -10.07
N VAL A 235 22.34 -10.05 -9.27
CA VAL A 235 22.24 -11.52 -9.13
C VAL A 235 20.87 -11.93 -8.57
N LEU A 236 20.38 -11.25 -7.53
CA LEU A 236 19.06 -11.54 -6.97
C LEU A 236 17.95 -11.25 -7.98
N PHE A 237 17.97 -10.08 -8.61
CA PHE A 237 16.98 -9.72 -9.62
C PHE A 237 16.95 -10.74 -10.76
N ALA A 238 18.11 -11.16 -11.27
CA ALA A 238 18.22 -12.16 -12.33
C ALA A 238 17.67 -13.54 -11.94
N LYS A 239 17.43 -13.81 -10.65
CA LYS A 239 16.79 -15.04 -10.17
C LYS A 239 15.33 -14.84 -9.76
N MET A 240 14.93 -13.62 -9.45
CA MET A 240 13.59 -13.26 -8.98
C MET A 240 12.71 -12.63 -10.06
N HIS A 241 13.26 -12.27 -11.23
CA HIS A 241 12.54 -11.47 -12.23
C HIS A 241 11.17 -12.04 -12.61
N GLU A 242 11.04 -13.37 -12.75
CA GLU A 242 9.75 -14.02 -13.05
C GLU A 242 8.74 -13.85 -11.90
N GLU A 243 9.18 -14.03 -10.65
CA GLU A 243 8.36 -13.87 -9.46
C GLU A 243 7.93 -12.41 -9.24
N LEU A 244 8.78 -11.48 -9.67
CA LEU A 244 8.49 -10.04 -9.72
C LEU A 244 7.55 -9.67 -10.88
N GLY A 245 7.18 -10.61 -11.75
CA GLY A 245 6.27 -10.40 -12.86
C GLY A 245 6.93 -9.90 -14.15
N TYR A 246 8.24 -10.06 -14.28
CA TYR A 246 9.04 -9.68 -15.44
C TYR A 246 9.67 -10.92 -16.10
N PRO A 247 8.92 -11.72 -16.87
CA PRO A 247 9.33 -13.07 -17.28
C PRO A 247 10.53 -13.12 -18.24
N VAL A 248 10.85 -12.03 -18.93
CA VAL A 248 11.94 -12.00 -19.92
C VAL A 248 12.83 -10.80 -19.67
N ILE A 249 14.10 -11.06 -19.31
CA ILE A 249 15.18 -10.07 -19.31
C ILE A 249 15.72 -9.98 -20.73
N SER A 250 15.59 -8.83 -21.37
CA SER A 250 15.99 -8.62 -22.77
C SER A 250 17.40 -8.03 -22.90
N LYS A 251 17.87 -7.28 -21.89
CA LYS A 251 19.22 -6.70 -21.86
C LYS A 251 19.66 -6.43 -20.42
N VAL A 252 20.94 -6.66 -20.14
CA VAL A 252 21.65 -6.18 -18.94
C VAL A 252 22.89 -5.42 -19.42
N GLN A 253 23.17 -4.27 -18.82
CA GLN A 253 24.25 -3.38 -19.22
C GLN A 253 24.88 -2.67 -18.02
N THR A 254 25.98 -1.96 -18.25
CA THR A 254 26.64 -1.09 -17.27
C THR A 254 26.28 0.39 -17.43
N ASP A 255 25.64 0.73 -18.55
CA ASP A 255 25.16 2.08 -18.80
C ASP A 255 23.79 2.25 -18.16
N TYR A 256 23.47 3.47 -17.72
CA TYR A 256 22.14 3.76 -17.21
C TYR A 256 21.07 3.60 -18.32
N PRO A 257 19.92 2.93 -18.07
CA PRO A 257 19.59 2.13 -16.89
C PRO A 257 20.12 0.68 -16.99
N ASP A 258 20.33 0.01 -15.87
CA ASP A 258 21.03 -1.29 -15.81
C ASP A 258 20.36 -2.42 -16.61
N VAL A 259 19.03 -2.49 -16.58
CA VAL A 259 18.28 -3.67 -17.07
C VAL A 259 17.09 -3.27 -17.92
N TYR A 260 16.85 -4.08 -18.96
CA TYR A 260 15.64 -4.03 -19.76
C TYR A 260 14.90 -5.37 -19.63
N VAL A 261 13.60 -5.29 -19.36
CA VAL A 261 12.70 -6.44 -19.35
C VAL A 261 11.55 -6.25 -20.31
N GLN A 262 10.94 -7.36 -20.75
CA GLN A 262 9.73 -7.32 -21.56
C GLN A 262 8.51 -7.08 -20.67
N GLY A 263 7.94 -5.89 -20.74
CA GLY A 263 6.68 -5.55 -20.11
C GLY A 263 5.45 -6.02 -20.90
N PRO A 264 4.25 -5.67 -20.42
CA PRO A 264 3.00 -5.97 -21.09
C PRO A 264 3.01 -5.54 -22.56
N LYS A 265 2.47 -6.40 -23.44
CA LYS A 265 2.40 -6.17 -24.90
C LYS A 265 3.76 -5.96 -25.60
N GLY A 266 4.86 -6.38 -24.97
CA GLY A 266 6.19 -6.29 -25.55
C GLY A 266 6.86 -4.91 -25.39
N LYS A 267 6.25 -3.98 -24.63
CA LYS A 267 6.89 -2.70 -24.31
C LYS A 267 8.10 -2.95 -23.39
N PRO A 268 9.30 -2.44 -23.70
CA PRO A 268 10.44 -2.57 -22.80
C PRO A 268 10.18 -1.75 -21.53
N ILE A 269 10.48 -2.35 -20.37
CA ILE A 269 10.55 -1.66 -19.07
C ILE A 269 12.02 -1.51 -18.73
N ARG A 270 12.42 -0.27 -18.44
CA ARG A 270 13.77 0.13 -18.06
C ARG A 270 13.90 0.13 -16.54
N ILE A 271 14.83 -0.63 -16.01
CA ILE A 271 15.01 -0.85 -14.58
C ILE A 271 16.40 -0.39 -14.18
N GLU A 272 16.46 0.47 -13.17
CA GLU A 272 17.69 0.78 -12.45
C GLU A 272 17.81 -0.09 -11.20
N LEU A 273 18.97 -0.67 -10.98
CA LEU A 273 19.28 -1.51 -9.83
C LEU A 273 20.16 -0.74 -8.86
N GLU A 274 19.82 -0.82 -7.57
CA GLU A 274 20.53 -0.08 -6.54
C GLU A 274 20.82 -0.97 -5.33
N TYR A 275 21.92 -0.73 -4.63
CA TYR A 275 22.08 -1.35 -3.31
C TYR A 275 21.10 -0.72 -2.30
N LYS A 276 20.99 0.61 -2.31
CA LYS A 276 20.07 1.37 -1.46
C LYS A 276 19.24 2.31 -2.32
N ALA A 277 17.96 2.49 -1.98
CA ALA A 277 17.10 3.43 -2.69
C ALA A 277 17.70 4.84 -2.83
N SER A 278 18.41 5.32 -1.82
CA SER A 278 19.12 6.62 -1.85
C SER A 278 20.20 6.74 -2.92
N GLY A 279 20.72 5.63 -3.47
CA GLY A 279 21.68 5.63 -4.59
C GLY A 279 21.11 6.29 -5.85
N PHE A 280 19.81 6.06 -6.10
CA PHE A 280 19.11 6.57 -7.28
C PHE A 280 19.09 8.11 -7.36
N ARG A 281 19.34 8.80 -6.25
CA ARG A 281 19.46 10.27 -6.25
C ARG A 281 20.55 10.77 -7.20
N ALA A 282 21.60 9.97 -7.45
CA ALA A 282 22.64 10.28 -8.42
C ALA A 282 22.10 10.37 -9.86
N HIS A 283 21.01 9.64 -10.15
CA HIS A 283 20.34 9.53 -11.45
C HIS A 283 19.06 10.37 -11.54
N SER A 284 18.83 11.29 -10.58
CA SER A 284 17.56 12.02 -10.50
C SER A 284 17.28 12.90 -11.73
N ARG A 285 18.31 13.28 -12.50
CA ARG A 285 18.16 14.11 -13.70
C ARG A 285 17.70 13.29 -14.91
N GLU A 286 18.02 12.01 -14.90
CA GLU A 286 17.70 11.01 -15.91
C GLU A 286 16.51 10.12 -15.47
N ALA A 287 15.79 10.50 -14.40
CA ALA A 287 14.70 9.72 -13.84
C ALA A 287 13.58 9.41 -14.85
N SER A 288 13.35 10.27 -15.86
CA SER A 288 12.38 10.02 -16.94
C SER A 288 12.82 8.93 -17.93
N GLU A 289 14.10 8.56 -17.90
CA GLU A 289 14.67 7.49 -18.72
C GLU A 289 14.63 6.11 -18.04
N CYS A 290 14.07 6.04 -16.82
CA CYS A 290 13.86 4.81 -16.06
C CYS A 290 12.37 4.62 -15.76
N ASP A 291 11.89 3.38 -15.84
CA ASP A 291 10.48 3.05 -15.60
C ASP A 291 10.26 2.44 -14.20
N LEU A 292 11.32 1.90 -13.57
CA LEU A 292 11.25 1.21 -12.27
C LEU A 292 12.63 1.22 -11.58
N VAL A 293 12.67 1.43 -10.26
CA VAL A 293 13.88 1.21 -9.46
C VAL A 293 13.71 -0.05 -8.61
N ILE A 294 14.71 -0.93 -8.63
CA ILE A 294 14.78 -2.09 -7.74
C ILE A 294 16.02 -1.94 -6.86
N CYS A 295 15.82 -1.88 -5.55
CA CYS A 295 16.91 -1.81 -4.58
C CYS A 295 16.95 -3.05 -3.68
N TRP A 296 18.08 -3.29 -3.00
CA TRP A 296 18.07 -4.21 -1.86
C TRP A 296 17.34 -3.59 -0.67
N GLU A 297 17.80 -2.42 -0.21
CA GLU A 297 17.30 -1.74 0.98
C GLU A 297 16.59 -0.42 0.63
N ASP A 298 15.33 -0.28 1.05
CA ASP A 298 14.60 0.98 1.00
C ASP A 298 14.92 1.84 2.23
N ASP A 299 15.89 2.73 2.08
CA ASP A 299 16.30 3.72 3.08
C ASP A 299 15.66 5.11 2.87
N GLU A 300 14.72 5.23 1.91
CA GLU A 300 14.03 6.48 1.59
C GLU A 300 12.59 6.50 2.16
N GLY A 301 11.86 5.39 2.07
CA GLY A 301 10.48 5.28 2.53
C GLY A 301 9.60 6.41 1.95
N ASP A 302 8.89 7.13 2.82
CA ASP A 302 8.00 8.24 2.41
C ASP A 302 8.75 9.44 1.78
N ARG A 303 10.09 9.50 1.84
CA ARG A 303 10.88 10.52 1.15
C ARG A 303 11.04 10.27 -0.35
N TRP A 304 10.64 9.08 -0.83
CA TRP A 304 10.68 8.76 -2.25
C TRP A 304 9.71 9.67 -3.04
N PRO A 305 10.22 10.55 -3.93
CA PRO A 305 9.37 11.51 -4.61
C PRO A 305 8.33 10.83 -5.51
N THR A 306 7.09 11.32 -5.48
CA THR A 306 5.99 10.72 -6.28
C THR A 306 6.16 10.85 -7.79
N HIS A 307 7.05 11.72 -8.25
CA HIS A 307 7.37 11.89 -9.67
C HIS A 307 8.54 11.03 -10.12
N TRP A 308 9.19 10.29 -9.22
CA TRP A 308 10.22 9.32 -9.55
C TRP A 308 9.60 7.97 -9.91
N PRO A 309 10.35 7.09 -10.59
CA PRO A 309 9.86 5.76 -10.91
C PRO A 309 9.45 5.00 -9.63
N PRO A 310 8.50 4.06 -9.72
CA PRO A 310 8.16 3.18 -8.60
C PRO A 310 9.38 2.46 -8.05
N LEU A 311 9.37 2.15 -6.75
CA LEU A 311 10.48 1.52 -6.02
C LEU A 311 10.09 0.14 -5.49
N ILE A 312 10.92 -0.86 -5.79
CA ILE A 312 10.83 -2.22 -5.26
C ILE A 312 12.04 -2.48 -4.36
N ALA A 313 11.82 -3.05 -3.17
CA ALA A 313 12.87 -3.39 -2.22
C ALA A 313 12.98 -4.91 -2.02
N LEU A 314 14.00 -5.53 -2.61
CA LEU A 314 14.15 -6.98 -2.64
C LEU A 314 14.26 -7.59 -1.24
N ARG A 315 14.81 -6.86 -0.25
CA ARG A 315 14.94 -7.35 1.13
C ARG A 315 13.62 -7.82 1.73
N GLU A 316 12.49 -7.24 1.31
CA GLU A 316 11.16 -7.58 1.84
C GLU A 316 10.66 -8.96 1.44
N TYR A 317 11.22 -9.57 0.40
CA TYR A 317 10.90 -10.95 0.01
C TYR A 317 11.57 -11.99 0.90
N PHE A 318 12.58 -11.56 1.65
CA PHE A 318 13.42 -12.44 2.46
C PHE A 318 13.20 -12.27 3.95
N VAL A 319 12.20 -11.49 4.38
CA VAL A 319 11.79 -11.50 5.79
C VAL A 319 10.78 -12.64 6.02
N ASP A 320 10.85 -13.27 7.19
CA ASP A 320 9.84 -14.26 7.60
C ASP A 320 8.56 -13.50 8.06
N GLU A 321 7.39 -13.98 7.64
CA GLU A 321 6.08 -13.36 7.93
C GLU A 321 5.66 -13.43 9.40
#